data_AF-A0A6L6CST7-F1
#
_entry.id   AF-A0A6L6CST7-F1
#
_cell.length_a   1.000
_cell.length_b   1.000
_cell.length_c   1.000
_cell.angle_alpha   90.00
_cell.angle_beta   90.00
_cell.angle_gamma   90.00
#
_symmetry.space_group_name_H-M   'P 1'
#
loop_
_entity.id
_entity.type
_entity.pdbx_description
1 polymer ?
#
loop_
_entity_poly.entity_id
_entity_poly.type
_entity_poly.pdbx_seq_one_letter_code
_entity_poly.pdbx_strand_id
1 'polypeptide(L)'
;MPSLHSAVHIVGMTTPFITPVSLATCVEQSLHLSLDGFDLPRARLYGISIVDAEGVAKMDNGALRITFLAEHGDVYELLESPTSAIVRMFDAAVVLTCGWA
;
A
#
# COMPACT_ATOMS: atom_id res chain seq x y z
N MET A 1 -14.80 0.23 21.93
CA MET A 1 -13.57 0.48 21.16
C MET A 1 -13.61 -0.45 19.96
N PRO A 2 -13.93 0.01 18.74
CA PRO A 2 -13.94 -0.88 17.58
C PRO A 2 -12.51 -0.99 17.03
N SER A 3 -12.06 -2.21 16.83
CA SER A 3 -10.79 -2.57 16.22
C SER A 3 -10.80 -2.24 14.72
N LEU A 4 -10.01 -1.25 14.30
CA LEU A 4 -9.70 -0.99 12.89
C LEU A 4 -8.92 -2.21 12.34
N HIS A 5 -9.42 -2.81 11.26
CA HIS A 5 -8.68 -3.79 10.47
C HIS A 5 -8.31 -3.16 9.12
N SER A 6 -7.03 -2.80 8.97
CA SER A 6 -6.36 -2.48 7.72
C SER A 6 -6.05 -3.80 6.98
N ALA A 7 -6.57 -3.98 5.76
CA ALA A 7 -6.25 -5.14 4.93
C ALA A 7 -5.27 -4.73 3.81
N VAL A 8 -4.01 -5.15 3.92
CA VAL A 8 -2.98 -4.91 2.90
C VAL A 8 -2.91 -6.12 1.96
N HIS A 9 -3.30 -5.93 0.69
CA HIS A 9 -3.16 -6.95 -0.36
C HIS A 9 -1.93 -6.65 -1.23
N ILE A 10 -0.93 -7.54 -1.23
CA ILE A 10 0.31 -7.43 -2.05
C ILE A 10 0.24 -8.44 -3.21
N VAL A 11 0.43 -7.97 -4.45
CA VAL A 11 0.52 -8.82 -5.65
C VAL A 11 1.81 -8.50 -6.40
N GLY A 12 2.70 -9.50 -6.50
CA GLY A 12 3.96 -9.49 -7.28
C GLY A 12 5.20 -9.16 -6.43
N MET A 13 6.17 -10.08 -6.35
CA MET A 13 7.50 -9.81 -5.77
C MET A 13 8.58 -10.53 -6.58
N THR A 14 9.54 -9.78 -7.11
CA THR A 14 10.76 -10.26 -7.79
C THR A 14 12.06 -9.85 -7.09
N THR A 15 12.03 -9.57 -5.78
CA THR A 15 13.22 -9.27 -4.97
C THR A 15 13.48 -10.40 -3.94
N PRO A 16 14.62 -11.12 -4.02
CA PRO A 16 14.79 -12.42 -3.35
C PRO A 16 14.99 -12.39 -1.82
N PHE A 17 14.94 -11.24 -1.17
CA PHE A 17 15.23 -11.12 0.28
C PHE A 17 14.16 -10.45 1.13
N ILE A 18 13.13 -9.87 0.52
CA ILE A 18 12.04 -9.26 1.27
C ILE A 18 10.97 -10.32 1.46
N THR A 19 10.42 -10.44 2.67
CA THR A 19 9.22 -11.26 2.87
C THR A 19 7.98 -10.40 2.61
N PRO A 20 6.89 -10.97 2.08
CA PRO A 20 5.65 -10.22 1.88
C PRO A 20 5.16 -9.56 3.17
N VAL A 21 5.34 -10.23 4.31
CA VAL A 21 4.98 -9.69 5.63
C VAL A 21 5.83 -8.48 5.99
N SER A 22 7.16 -8.55 5.85
CA SER A 22 8.05 -7.41 6.12
C SER A 22 7.70 -6.19 5.25
N LEU A 23 7.39 -6.42 3.97
CA LEU A 23 6.97 -5.35 3.07
C LEU A 23 5.63 -4.74 3.52
N ALA A 24 4.63 -5.58 3.84
CA ALA A 24 3.33 -5.12 4.32
C ALA A 24 3.45 -4.26 5.58
N THR A 25 4.24 -4.71 6.56
CA THR A 25 4.44 -3.98 7.81
C THR A 25 5.16 -2.65 7.59
N CYS A 26 6.17 -2.61 6.73
CA CYS A 26 6.89 -1.38 6.40
C CYS A 26 6.00 -0.38 5.65
N VAL A 27 5.18 -0.86 4.71
CA VAL A 27 4.16 -0.06 4.02
C VAL A 27 3.14 0.53 5.00
N GLU A 28 2.59 -0.29 5.90
CA GLU A 28 1.59 0.12 6.87
C GLU A 28 2.13 1.21 7.80
N GLN A 29 3.34 1.03 8.34
CA GLN A 29 4.00 2.04 9.17
C GLN A 29 4.23 3.34 8.39
N SER A 30 4.72 3.23 7.15
CA SER A 30 5.00 4.40 6.31
C SER A 30 3.74 5.19 5.98
N LEU A 31 2.64 4.51 5.67
CA LEU A 31 1.33 5.13 5.46
C LEU A 31 0.81 5.76 6.75
N HIS A 32 0.98 5.09 7.89
CA HIS A 32 0.55 5.60 9.19
C HIS A 32 1.23 6.91 9.58
N LEU A 33 2.52 7.05 9.24
CA LEU A 33 3.26 8.30 9.47
C LEU A 33 2.96 9.40 8.44
N SER A 34 2.50 9.03 7.24
CA SER A 34 2.30 9.97 6.12
C SER A 34 0.89 10.54 6.05
N LEU A 35 -0.09 9.92 6.71
CA LEU A 35 -1.49 10.33 6.67
C LEU A 35 -1.84 11.14 7.92
N ASP A 36 -2.39 12.35 7.74
CA ASP A 36 -2.92 13.19 8.83
C ASP A 36 -4.15 12.56 9.54
N GLY A 37 -4.70 11.46 8.99
CA GLY A 37 -5.79 10.69 9.57
C GLY A 37 -6.19 9.46 8.73
N PHE A 38 -6.81 8.47 9.37
CA PHE A 38 -7.27 7.22 8.75
C PHE A 38 -8.79 7.21 8.46
N ASP A 39 -9.43 8.37 8.42
CA ASP A 39 -10.82 8.46 7.98
C ASP A 39 -10.84 8.76 6.48
N LEU A 40 -10.81 7.70 5.67
CA LEU A 40 -10.83 7.80 4.22
C LEU A 40 -12.22 7.47 3.70
N PRO A 41 -12.99 8.46 3.19
CA PRO A 41 -14.34 8.23 2.67
C PRO A 41 -14.35 7.42 1.36
N ARG A 42 -13.17 7.12 0.80
CA ARG A 42 -12.98 6.45 -0.49
C ARG A 42 -11.74 5.57 -0.42
N ALA A 43 -11.76 4.48 -1.18
CA ALA A 43 -10.62 3.60 -1.37
C ALA A 43 -9.52 4.31 -2.17
N ARG A 44 -8.25 4.11 -1.79
CA ARG A 44 -7.09 4.69 -2.46
C ARG A 44 -6.16 3.60 -2.96
N LEU A 45 -5.65 3.77 -4.18
CA LEU A 45 -4.65 2.91 -4.78
C LEU A 45 -3.30 3.61 -4.75
N TYR A 46 -2.30 2.91 -4.23
CA TYR A 46 -0.91 3.34 -4.16
C TYR A 46 0.00 2.33 -4.86
N GLY A 47 1.01 2.85 -5.55
CA GLY A 47 2.16 2.10 -6.03
C GLY A 47 3.33 2.23 -5.06
N ILE A 48 3.99 1.11 -4.77
CA ILE A 48 5.13 1.03 -3.85
C ILE A 48 6.38 0.66 -4.64
N SER A 49 7.39 1.52 -4.59
CA SER A 49 8.73 1.18 -5.08
C SER A 49 9.67 0.95 -3.90
N ILE A 50 10.42 -0.15 -3.93
CA ILE A 50 11.45 -0.45 -2.94
C ILE A 50 12.68 0.36 -3.32
N VAL A 51 13.08 1.28 -2.44
CA VAL A 51 14.29 2.10 -2.61
C VAL A 51 15.49 1.42 -1.96
N ASP A 52 15.28 0.82 -0.79
CA ASP A 52 16.30 0.08 -0.04
C ASP A 52 15.71 -1.18 0.57
N ALA A 53 16.10 -2.35 0.04
CA ALA A 53 15.61 -3.65 0.49
C ALA A 53 16.09 -4.02 1.90
N GLU A 54 17.29 -3.60 2.32
CA GLU A 54 17.76 -3.82 3.70
C GLU A 54 17.03 -2.91 4.68
N GLY A 55 16.75 -1.67 4.26
CA GLY A 55 15.92 -0.72 5.00
C GLY A 55 14.50 -1.24 5.23
N VAL A 56 13.91 -1.99 4.29
CA VAL A 56 12.59 -2.62 4.49
C VAL A 56 12.62 -3.63 5.64
N ALA A 57 13.69 -4.42 5.77
CA ALA A 57 13.83 -5.39 6.86
C ALA A 57 14.01 -4.71 8.23
N LYS A 58 14.57 -3.50 8.26
CA LYS A 58 14.79 -2.69 9.48
C LYS A 58 13.66 -1.69 9.76
N MET A 59 12.70 -1.57 8.85
CA MET A 59 11.62 -0.58 8.89
C MET A 59 12.13 0.87 8.89
N ASP A 60 13.20 1.13 8.14
CA ASP A 60 13.81 2.45 8.05
C ASP A 60 12.92 3.43 7.24
N ASN A 61 12.80 4.66 7.73
CA ASN A 61 12.12 5.72 6.99
C ASN A 61 12.86 6.01 5.68
N GLY A 62 12.16 5.88 4.55
CA GLY A 62 12.71 6.08 3.22
C GLY A 62 13.10 4.79 2.47
N ALA A 63 12.96 3.62 3.10
CA ALA A 63 13.14 2.33 2.44
C ALA A 63 12.13 2.10 1.30
N LEU A 64 10.99 2.77 1.37
CA LEU A 64 9.89 2.70 0.41
C LEU A 64 9.58 4.08 -0.16
N ARG A 65 9.24 4.11 -1.45
CA ARG A 65 8.59 5.24 -2.09
C ARG A 65 7.14 4.92 -2.36
N ILE A 66 6.24 5.65 -1.71
CA ILE A 66 4.79 5.50 -1.87
C ILE A 66 4.30 6.54 -2.88
N THR A 67 3.58 6.10 -3.90
CA THR A 67 3.01 6.97 -4.94
C THR A 67 1.50 6.80 -4.97
N PHE A 68 0.75 7.90 -4.80
CA PHE A 68 -0.70 7.90 -4.99
C PHE A 68 -1.04 7.77 -6.48
N LEU A 69 -1.92 6.83 -6.83
CA LEU A 69 -2.31 6.57 -8.21
C LEU A 69 -3.76 6.96 -8.50
N ALA A 70 -4.69 6.56 -7.63
CA ALA A 70 -6.11 6.79 -7.84
C ALA A 70 -6.91 6.69 -6.52
N GLU A 71 -8.10 7.25 -6.51
CA GLU A 71 -9.09 7.12 -5.43
C GLU A 71 -10.47 6.88 -6.02
N HIS A 72 -11.24 5.97 -5.42
CA HIS A 72 -12.60 5.67 -5.85
C HIS A 72 -13.48 5.23 -4.67
N GLY A 73 -14.80 5.49 -4.74
CA GLY A 73 -15.74 5.07 -3.68
C GLY A 73 -15.96 3.57 -3.61
N ASP A 74 -15.83 2.89 -4.76
CA ASP A 74 -15.90 1.44 -4.89
C ASP A 74 -14.50 0.88 -5.20
N VAL A 75 -14.05 -0.07 -4.38
CA VAL A 75 -12.74 -0.74 -4.48
C VAL A 75 -12.62 -1.59 -5.75
N TYR A 76 -13.70 -2.28 -6.14
CA TYR A 76 -13.67 -3.16 -7.30
C TYR A 76 -13.57 -2.33 -8.59
N GLU A 77 -14.33 -1.23 -8.69
CA GLU A 77 -14.19 -0.31 -9.82
C GLU A 77 -12.79 0.34 -9.86
N LEU A 78 -12.19 0.62 -8.70
CA LEU A 78 -10.80 1.11 -8.62
C LEU A 78 -9.81 0.11 -9.22
N LEU A 79 -10.00 -1.18 -8.97
CA LEU A 79 -9.15 -2.26 -9.45
C LEU A 79 -9.39 -2.61 -10.92
N GLU A 80 -10.63 -2.47 -11.40
CA GLU A 80 -10.98 -2.70 -12.81
C GLU A 80 -10.66 -1.50 -13.72
N SER A 81 -10.50 -0.31 -13.13
CA SER A 81 -10.12 0.90 -13.85
C SER A 81 -8.81 0.71 -14.63
N PRO A 82 -8.69 1.23 -15.87
CA PRO A 82 -7.43 1.21 -16.62
C PRO A 82 -6.24 1.80 -15.86
N THR A 83 -6.49 2.73 -14.93
CA THR A 83 -5.47 3.35 -14.08
C THR A 83 -4.81 2.34 -13.13
N SER A 84 -5.51 1.26 -12.75
CA SER A 84 -4.96 0.20 -11.90
C SER A 84 -3.83 -0.56 -12.59
N ALA A 85 -3.84 -0.62 -13.92
CA ALA A 85 -2.79 -1.29 -14.70
C ALA A 85 -1.42 -0.65 -14.50
N ILE A 86 -1.37 0.65 -14.14
CA ILE A 86 -0.14 1.39 -13.85
C ILE A 86 0.58 0.79 -12.64
N VAL A 87 -0.14 0.17 -11.70
CA VAL A 87 0.46 -0.42 -10.49
C VAL A 87 1.45 -1.55 -10.82
N ARG A 88 1.33 -2.17 -12.00
CA ARG A 88 2.26 -3.21 -12.48
C ARG A 88 3.67 -2.69 -12.76
N MET A 89 3.86 -1.38 -12.82
CA MET A 89 5.18 -0.75 -12.95
C MET A 89 5.91 -0.61 -11.61
N PHE A 90 5.24 -0.90 -10.50
CA PHE A 90 5.76 -0.80 -9.14
C PHE A 90 6.13 -2.18 -8.59
N ASP A 91 6.95 -2.20 -7.54
CA ASP A 91 7.34 -3.45 -6.86
C ASP A 91 6.18 -4.06 -6.06
N ALA A 92 5.26 -3.22 -5.59
CA ALA A 92 4.02 -3.66 -4.95
C ALA A 92 2.87 -2.67 -5.18
N ALA A 93 1.65 -3.20 -5.09
CA ALA A 93 0.40 -2.46 -5.10
C ALA A 93 -0.20 -2.44 -3.70
N VAL A 94 -0.79 -1.31 -3.30
CA VAL A 94 -1.49 -1.19 -2.02
C VAL A 94 -2.82 -0.52 -2.24
N VAL A 95 -3.89 -1.19 -1.81
CA VAL A 95 -5.22 -0.60 -1.71
C VAL A 95 -5.47 -0.28 -0.25
N LEU A 96 -5.79 0.97 0.03
CA LEU A 96 -6.12 1.46 1.37
C LEU A 96 -7.61 1.77 1.43
N THR A 97 -8.31 1.14 2.37
CA THR A 97 -9.74 1.35 2.61
C THR A 97 -9.97 1.56 4.11
N CYS A 98 -10.92 2.43 4.45
CA CYS A 98 -11.29 2.73 5.82
C CYS A 98 -12.78 2.40 5.99
N GLY A 99 -13.06 1.15 6.34
CA GLY A 99 -14.42 0.65 6.53
C GLY A 99 -14.70 -0.64 5.77
N TRP A 100 -15.58 -1.46 6.34
CA TRP A 100 -16.28 -2.52 5.63
C TRP A 100 -17.57 -1.89 5.09
N ALA A 101 -17.78 -1.97 3.79
CA ALA A 101 -19.12 -1.81 3.23
C ALA A 101 -19.98 -3.03 3.59
#